data_AF-A0A7G1HYA6-F1
#
_entry.id   AF-A0A7G1HYA6-F1
#
_cell.length_a   1.000
_cell.length_b   1.000
_cell.length_c   1.000
_cell.angle_alpha   90.00
_cell.angle_beta   90.00
_cell.angle_gamma   90.00
#
_symmetry.space_group_name_H-M   'P 1'
#
loop_
_entity.id
_entity.type
_entity.pdbx_description
1 polymer ?
#
loop_
_entity_poly.entity_id
_entity_poly.type
_entity_poly.pdbx_seq_one_letter_code
_entity_poly.pdbx_strand_id
1 'polypeptide(L)'
;MKKLQLSLIGGFFATVFLLLVIGVEDMTGILSFDTPKFLIEWSSGIIWVEWLIHLLSGWLFAIIYSFLFIRVLAWIPSNVFRGTVYGLLIAILLQVIMFMTDSEIMENDLLMASAGIAMAYIAYGAVLGMIVNGKK
;
A
#
# COMPACT_ATOMS: atom_id res chain seq x y z
N MET A 1 -5.89 -18.45 15.19
CA MET A 1 -6.66 -17.32 14.61
C MET A 1 -7.13 -17.73 13.23
N LYS A 2 -8.37 -17.40 12.84
CA LYS A 2 -8.83 -17.70 11.47
C LYS A 2 -8.02 -16.85 10.48
N LYS A 3 -7.72 -17.39 9.30
CA LYS A 3 -6.93 -16.73 8.25
C LYS A 3 -7.42 -15.30 7.97
N LEU A 4 -8.73 -15.10 7.87
CA LEU A 4 -9.36 -13.79 7.70
C LEU A 4 -9.03 -12.81 8.83
N GLN A 5 -9.04 -13.25 10.10
CA GLN A 5 -8.70 -12.38 11.23
C GLN A 5 -7.23 -11.93 11.17
N LEU A 6 -6.31 -12.82 10.79
CA LEU A 6 -4.91 -12.48 10.57
C LEU A 6 -4.75 -11.47 9.43
N SER A 7 -5.51 -11.64 8.34
CA SER A 7 -5.54 -10.69 7.23
C SER A 7 -6.03 -9.32 7.65
N LEU A 8 -7.12 -9.24 8.42
CA LEU A 8 -7.67 -7.95 8.87
C LEU A 8 -6.74 -7.23 9.85
N ILE A 9 -6.14 -7.97 10.79
CA ILE A 9 -5.17 -7.40 11.73
C ILE A 9 -3.91 -6.95 10.99
N GLY A 10 -3.37 -7.79 10.10
CA GLY A 10 -2.20 -7.46 9.28
C GLY A 10 -2.46 -6.25 8.39
N GLY A 11 -3.62 -6.19 7.74
CA GLY A 11 -4.03 -5.05 6.93
C GLY A 11 -4.20 -3.78 7.74
N PHE A 12 -4.78 -3.84 8.93
CA PHE A 12 -4.91 -2.68 9.83
C PHE A 12 -3.53 -2.08 10.16
N PHE A 13 -2.60 -2.89 10.66
CA PHE A 13 -1.27 -2.39 11.02
C PHE A 13 -0.45 -1.94 9.81
N ALA A 14 -0.55 -2.66 8.69
CA ALA A 14 0.09 -2.26 7.44
C ALA A 14 -0.45 -0.90 6.93
N THR A 15 -1.76 -0.66 7.01
CA THR A 15 -2.35 0.64 6.67
C THR A 15 -1.90 1.72 7.63
N VAL A 16 -1.85 1.47 8.94
CA VAL A 16 -1.34 2.47 9.90
C VAL A 16 0.08 2.91 9.51
N PHE A 17 0.95 1.97 9.15
CA PHE A 17 2.28 2.28 8.64
C PHE A 17 2.24 3.06 7.32
N LEU A 18 1.37 2.69 6.38
CA LEU A 18 1.18 3.42 5.13
C LEU A 18 0.76 4.88 5.40
N LEU A 19 -0.20 5.10 6.30
CA LEU A 19 -0.66 6.43 6.69
C LEU A 19 0.42 7.23 7.40
N LEU A 20 1.32 6.59 8.16
CA LEU A 20 2.49 7.27 8.72
C LEU A 20 3.45 7.73 7.62
N VAL A 21 3.69 6.91 6.59
CA VAL A 21 4.54 7.29 5.45
C VAL A 21 3.90 8.45 4.67
N ILE A 22 2.60 8.39 4.41
CA ILE A 22 1.85 9.48 3.76
C ILE A 22 1.90 10.75 4.61
N GLY A 23 1.66 10.66 5.93
CA GLY A 23 1.71 11.82 6.81
C GLY A 23 3.12 12.45 6.90
N VAL A 24 4.18 11.64 6.83
CA VAL A 24 5.56 12.16 6.72
C VAL A 24 5.75 12.89 5.39
N GLU A 25 5.20 12.35 4.30
CA GLU A 25 5.24 13.03 3.02
C GLU A 25 4.51 14.37 3.04
N ASP A 26 3.27 14.41 3.52
CA ASP A 26 2.48 15.63 3.62
C ASP A 26 3.17 16.74 4.43
N MET A 27 3.99 16.35 5.42
CA MET A 27 4.74 17.27 6.26
C MET A 27 6.09 17.72 5.67
N THR A 28 6.73 16.90 4.84
CA THR A 28 8.14 17.09 4.45
C THR A 28 8.37 17.22 2.95
N GLY A 29 7.47 16.70 2.12
CA GLY A 29 7.63 16.60 0.66
C GLY A 29 8.80 15.75 0.18
N ILE A 30 9.44 14.99 1.08
CA ILE A 30 10.74 14.35 0.83
C ILE A 30 10.64 13.13 -0.10
N LEU A 31 9.49 12.46 -0.10
CA LEU A 31 9.19 11.31 -0.95
C LEU A 31 8.61 11.76 -2.30
N SER A 32 8.16 13.02 -2.38
CA SER A 32 7.70 13.72 -3.58
C SER A 32 6.69 12.90 -4.40
N PHE A 33 5.76 12.24 -3.73
CA PHE A 33 4.68 11.51 -4.39
C PHE A 33 3.32 12.14 -4.12
N ASP A 34 2.54 12.26 -5.19
CA ASP A 34 1.18 12.74 -5.08
C ASP A 34 0.25 11.62 -4.62
N THR A 35 -0.70 11.97 -3.75
CA THR A 35 -1.83 11.08 -3.44
C THR A 35 -2.67 10.93 -4.71
N PRO A 36 -3.04 9.70 -5.13
CA PRO A 36 -3.84 9.49 -6.32
C PRO A 36 -5.12 10.35 -6.33
N LYS A 37 -5.35 11.14 -7.39
CA LYS A 37 -6.53 12.04 -7.51
C LYS A 37 -7.86 11.32 -7.25
N PHE A 38 -8.00 10.07 -7.71
CA PHE A 38 -9.22 9.30 -7.48
C PHE A 38 -9.52 9.06 -5.99
N LEU A 39 -8.50 9.00 -5.12
CA LEU A 39 -8.70 8.87 -3.68
C LEU A 39 -9.21 10.18 -3.06
N ILE A 40 -8.71 11.33 -3.54
CA ILE A 40 -9.14 12.67 -3.13
C ILE A 40 -10.58 12.94 -3.62
N GLU A 41 -10.89 12.54 -4.85
CA GLU A 41 -12.25 12.67 -5.41
C GLU A 41 -13.26 11.83 -4.62
N TRP A 42 -12.90 10.59 -4.27
CA TRP A 42 -13.76 9.71 -3.48
C TRP A 42 -13.93 10.19 -2.04
N SER A 43 -12.95 10.90 -1.49
CA SER A 43 -13.05 11.48 -0.15
C SER A 43 -13.76 12.83 -0.13
N SER A 44 -13.94 13.49 -1.28
CA SER A 44 -14.37 14.89 -1.38
C SER A 44 -13.49 15.84 -0.54
N GLY A 45 -12.21 15.50 -0.34
CA GLY A 45 -11.25 16.23 0.49
C GLY A 45 -11.47 16.11 2.01
N ILE A 46 -12.27 15.14 2.47
CA ILE A 46 -12.55 14.92 3.89
C ILE A 46 -11.54 13.92 4.47
N ILE A 47 -10.66 14.38 5.35
CA ILE A 47 -9.54 13.61 5.92
C ILE A 47 -9.96 12.25 6.51
N TRP A 48 -11.00 12.21 7.34
CA TRP A 48 -11.45 10.93 7.94
C TRP A 48 -12.05 9.96 6.91
N VAL A 49 -12.55 10.46 5.79
CA VAL A 49 -13.02 9.63 4.67
C VAL A 49 -11.82 9.05 3.92
N GLU A 50 -10.75 9.83 3.69
CA GLU A 50 -9.50 9.34 3.10
C GLU A 50 -8.89 8.21 3.94
N TRP A 51 -8.81 8.42 5.25
CA TRP A 51 -8.33 7.41 6.19
C TRP A 51 -9.16 6.13 6.13
N LEU A 52 -10.49 6.25 6.03
CA LEU A 52 -11.37 5.10 5.89
C LEU A 52 -11.14 4.38 4.57
N ILE A 53 -10.96 5.10 3.46
CA ILE A 53 -10.66 4.51 2.15
C ILE A 53 -9.31 3.78 2.19
N HIS A 54 -8.27 4.35 2.77
CA HIS A 54 -6.98 3.69 2.97
C HIS A 54 -7.10 2.43 3.84
N LEU A 55 -7.92 2.47 4.90
CA LEU A 55 -8.15 1.31 5.76
C LEU A 55 -8.87 0.17 5.02
N LEU A 56 -9.95 0.49 4.31
CA LEU A 56 -10.70 -0.49 3.53
C LEU A 56 -9.84 -1.09 2.41
N SER A 57 -9.09 -0.26 1.70
CA SER A 57 -8.16 -0.68 0.64
C SER A 57 -7.05 -1.56 1.21
N GLY A 58 -6.48 -1.19 2.35
CA GLY A 58 -5.46 -1.99 3.02
C GLY A 58 -5.98 -3.32 3.55
N TRP A 59 -7.23 -3.42 4.01
CA TRP A 59 -7.84 -4.71 4.30
C TRP A 59 -8.06 -5.55 3.05
N LEU A 60 -8.53 -4.94 1.95
CA LEU A 60 -8.70 -5.63 0.68
C LEU A 60 -7.38 -6.21 0.18
N PHE A 61 -6.31 -5.42 0.14
CA PHE A 61 -4.97 -5.88 -0.22
C PHE A 61 -4.46 -6.97 0.74
N ALA A 62 -4.68 -6.85 2.04
CA ALA A 62 -4.28 -7.88 3.00
C ALA A 62 -5.01 -9.21 2.80
N ILE A 63 -6.30 -9.17 2.44
CA ILE A 63 -7.09 -10.35 2.11
C ILE A 63 -6.56 -10.98 0.81
N ILE A 64 -6.36 -10.18 -0.24
CA ILE A 64 -5.79 -10.65 -1.51
C ILE A 64 -4.42 -11.30 -1.27
N TYR A 65 -3.56 -10.67 -0.49
CA TYR A 65 -2.27 -11.23 -0.10
C TYR A 65 -2.41 -12.60 0.55
N SER A 66 -3.22 -12.65 1.61
CA SER A 66 -3.36 -13.83 2.45
C SER A 66 -3.97 -14.99 1.69
N PHE A 67 -4.96 -14.75 0.83
CA PHE A 67 -5.70 -15.81 0.14
C PHE A 67 -5.06 -16.24 -1.19
N LEU A 68 -4.40 -15.33 -1.90
CA LEU A 68 -3.83 -15.58 -3.21
C LEU A 68 -2.29 -15.49 -3.19
N PHE A 69 -1.72 -14.31 -2.94
CA PHE A 69 -0.30 -14.07 -3.17
C PHE A 69 0.65 -14.78 -2.21
N ILE A 70 0.18 -15.21 -1.03
CA ILE A 70 0.97 -16.05 -0.13
C ILE A 70 1.42 -17.35 -0.82
N ARG A 71 0.61 -17.88 -1.75
CA ARG A 71 0.92 -19.09 -2.52
C ARG A 71 1.74 -18.75 -3.76
N VAL A 72 1.35 -17.70 -4.47
CA VAL A 72 2.05 -17.23 -5.69
C VAL A 72 3.50 -16.88 -5.38
N LEU A 73 3.76 -16.26 -4.23
CA LEU A 73 5.09 -15.82 -3.78
C LEU A 73 5.72 -16.80 -2.77
N ALA A 74 5.24 -18.04 -2.69
CA ALA A 74 5.74 -19.04 -1.74
C ALA A 74 7.22 -19.40 -1.97
N TRP A 75 7.73 -19.19 -3.18
CA TRP A 75 9.14 -19.37 -3.55
C TRP A 75 10.08 -18.39 -2.84
N ILE A 76 9.56 -17.29 -2.27
CA ILE A 76 10.33 -16.35 -1.45
C ILE A 76 10.30 -16.86 0.01
N PRO A 77 11.43 -17.29 0.61
CA PRO A 77 11.42 -17.90 1.95
C PRO A 77 11.18 -16.88 3.07
N SER A 78 11.72 -15.67 2.95
CA SER A 78 11.56 -14.62 3.95
C SER A 78 10.14 -14.04 3.92
N ASN A 79 9.46 -14.10 5.07
CA ASN A 79 8.10 -13.59 5.24
C ASN A 79 8.01 -12.07 5.00
N VAL A 80 8.99 -11.32 5.51
CA VAL A 80 9.07 -9.87 5.33
C VAL A 80 9.33 -9.55 3.87
N PHE A 81 10.32 -10.19 3.25
CA PHE A 81 10.67 -9.93 1.85
C PHE A 81 9.53 -10.33 0.90
N ARG A 82 8.83 -11.44 1.18
CA ARG A 82 7.63 -11.84 0.43
C ARG A 82 6.54 -10.76 0.50
N GLY A 83 6.34 -10.19 1.68
CA GLY A 83 5.44 -9.05 1.89
C GLY A 83 5.89 -7.81 1.12
N THR A 84 7.16 -7.46 1.18
CA THR A 84 7.77 -6.35 0.43
C THR A 84 7.55 -6.47 -1.07
N VAL A 85 7.79 -7.65 -1.66
CA VAL A 85 7.53 -7.90 -3.09
C VAL A 85 6.05 -7.72 -3.43
N TYR A 86 5.16 -8.19 -2.57
CA TYR A 86 3.72 -7.94 -2.75
C TYR A 86 3.36 -6.45 -2.66
N GLY A 87 3.96 -5.72 -1.72
CA GLY A 87 3.84 -4.27 -1.61
C GLY A 87 4.26 -3.55 -2.89
N LEU A 88 5.40 -3.95 -3.46
CA LEU A 88 5.88 -3.40 -4.74
C LEU A 88 4.91 -3.69 -5.90
N LEU A 89 4.27 -4.87 -5.93
CA LEU A 89 3.23 -5.16 -6.92
C LEU A 89 2.01 -4.23 -6.78
N ILE A 90 1.63 -3.88 -5.56
CA ILE A 90 0.57 -2.88 -5.32
C ILE A 90 1.01 -1.50 -5.81
N ALA A 91 2.25 -1.08 -5.51
CA ALA A 91 2.78 0.19 -5.99
C ALA A 91 2.71 0.30 -7.52
N ILE A 92 3.15 -0.74 -8.23
CA ILE A 92 3.09 -0.80 -9.69
C ILE A 92 1.64 -0.72 -10.17
N LEU A 93 0.73 -1.48 -9.56
CA LEU A 93 -0.70 -1.44 -9.90
C LEU A 93 -1.28 -0.03 -9.73
N LEU A 94 -0.98 0.65 -8.63
CA LEU A 94 -1.48 1.99 -8.37
C LEU A 94 -0.90 3.04 -9.30
N GLN A 95 0.40 2.94 -9.61
CA GLN A 95 1.01 3.80 -10.62
C GLN A 95 0.32 3.62 -11.97
N VAL A 96 0.07 2.38 -12.41
CA VAL A 96 -0.67 2.11 -13.67
C VAL A 96 -2.06 2.74 -13.63
N ILE A 97 -2.79 2.61 -12.51
CA ILE A 97 -4.11 3.25 -12.36
C ILE A 97 -3.98 4.77 -12.45
N MET A 98 -3.03 5.38 -11.75
CA MET A 98 -2.77 6.82 -11.78
C MET A 98 -2.49 7.31 -13.21
N PHE A 99 -1.63 6.62 -13.95
CA PHE A 99 -1.35 6.92 -15.36
C PHE A 99 -2.59 6.84 -16.25
N MET A 100 -3.52 5.93 -15.94
CA MET A 100 -4.76 5.80 -16.71
C MET A 100 -5.81 6.86 -16.35
N THR A 101 -5.78 7.37 -15.12
CA THR A 101 -6.79 8.32 -14.60
C THR A 101 -6.39 9.78 -14.73
N ASP A 102 -5.09 10.08 -14.80
CA ASP A 102 -4.61 11.46 -14.75
C ASP A 102 -3.42 11.68 -15.69
N SER A 103 -3.68 12.37 -16.80
CA SER A 103 -2.67 12.69 -17.82
C SER A 103 -1.68 13.77 -17.40
N GLU A 104 -1.96 14.52 -16.33
CA GLU A 104 -1.12 15.62 -15.85
C GLU A 104 0.06 15.14 -14.98
N ILE A 105 0.00 13.92 -14.44
CA ILE A 105 1.08 13.31 -13.63
C ILE A 105 2.40 13.19 -14.42
N MET A 106 2.34 13.27 -15.75
CA MET A 106 3.50 13.28 -16.63
C MET A 106 4.38 14.54 -16.53
N GLU A 107 3.94 15.62 -15.88
CA GLU A 107 4.71 16.89 -15.83
C GLU A 107 5.71 16.97 -14.66
N ASN A 108 5.54 16.19 -13.59
CA ASN A 108 6.48 16.14 -12.45
C ASN A 108 7.47 14.98 -12.58
N ASP A 109 8.56 15.04 -11.81
CA ASP A 109 9.68 14.10 -11.81
C ASP A 109 9.22 12.65 -11.51
N LEU A 110 8.77 11.97 -12.57
CA LEU A 110 8.10 10.67 -12.56
C LEU A 110 8.84 9.65 -11.72
N LEU A 111 10.18 9.71 -11.77
CA LEU A 111 11.08 8.84 -11.05
C LEU A 111 10.96 9.00 -9.54
N MET A 112 10.90 10.25 -9.05
CA MET A 112 10.72 10.53 -7.62
C MET A 112 9.33 10.11 -7.14
N ALA A 113 8.26 10.50 -7.86
CA ALA A 113 6.90 10.12 -7.49
C ALA A 113 6.71 8.59 -7.47
N SER A 114 7.23 7.89 -8.48
CA SER A 114 7.22 6.43 -8.52
C SER A 114 8.02 5.80 -7.38
N ALA A 115 9.16 6.39 -7.00
CA ALA A 115 9.96 5.91 -5.87
C ALA A 115 9.23 6.12 -4.53
N GLY A 116 8.57 7.26 -4.34
CA GLY A 116 7.76 7.56 -3.15
C GLY A 116 6.63 6.54 -2.94
N ILE A 117 5.83 6.29 -3.99
CA ILE A 117 4.77 5.27 -3.96
C ILE A 117 5.37 3.88 -3.68
N ALA A 118 6.49 3.53 -4.33
CA ALA A 118 7.14 2.25 -4.09
C ALA A 118 7.57 2.10 -2.63
N MET A 119 8.20 3.11 -2.03
CA MET A 119 8.62 3.09 -0.62
C MET A 119 7.43 2.91 0.33
N ALA A 120 6.35 3.66 0.11
CA ALA A 120 5.14 3.60 0.93
C ALA A 120 4.53 2.19 0.93
N TYR A 121 4.38 1.58 -0.24
CA TYR A 121 3.78 0.25 -0.35
C TYR A 121 4.76 -0.88 -0.04
N ILE A 122 6.08 -0.69 -0.20
CA ILE A 122 7.10 -1.61 0.33
C ILE A 122 7.00 -1.71 1.85
N ALA A 123 6.84 -0.57 2.54
CA ALA A 123 6.67 -0.53 4.00
C ALA A 123 5.36 -1.24 4.42
N TYR A 124 4.24 -0.92 3.76
CA TYR A 124 2.97 -1.62 3.94
C TYR A 124 3.15 -3.15 3.77
N GLY A 125 3.76 -3.57 2.67
CA GLY A 125 3.95 -4.98 2.33
C GLY A 125 4.83 -5.71 3.35
N ALA A 126 5.92 -5.09 3.79
CA ALA A 126 6.82 -5.65 4.81
C ALA A 126 6.09 -5.94 6.13
N VAL A 127 5.30 -4.97 6.62
CA VAL A 127 4.49 -5.11 7.85
C VAL A 127 3.44 -6.20 7.67
N LEU A 128 2.74 -6.22 6.54
CA LEU A 128 1.73 -7.23 6.23
C LEU A 128 2.33 -8.64 6.22
N GLY A 129 3.47 -8.83 5.52
CA GLY A 129 4.16 -10.10 5.41
C GLY A 129 4.65 -10.63 6.75
N MET A 130 5.10 -9.74 7.63
CA MET A 130 5.51 -10.05 9.00
C MET A 130 4.35 -10.59 9.85
N ILE A 131 3.17 -9.94 9.80
CA ILE A 131 2.03 -10.29 10.64
C ILE A 131 1.31 -11.54 10.11
N VAL A 132 1.05 -11.61 8.80
CA VAL A 132 0.26 -12.69 8.20
C VAL A 132 1.02 -14.02 8.18
N ASN A 133 2.34 -14.00 7.99
CA ASN A 133 3.16 -15.21 7.97
C ASN A 133 3.93 -15.49 9.25
N GLY A 134 4.01 -14.54 10.20
CA GLY A 134 4.79 -14.67 11.44
C GLY A 134 4.24 -15.67 12.45
N LYS A 135 3.12 -16.36 12.16
CA LYS A 135 2.52 -17.39 13.01
C LYS A 135 2.49 -18.78 12.37
N LYS A 136 3.46 -19.11 11.52
CA LYS A 136 3.70 -20.50 11.13
C LYS A 136 4.48 -21.23 12.22
#